data_AF-A0A3P6DMH7-F1
#
_entry.id   AF-A0A3P6DMH7-F1
#
_cell.length_a   1.000
_cell.length_b   1.000
_cell.length_c   1.000
_cell.angle_alpha   90.00
_cell.angle_beta   90.00
_cell.angle_gamma   90.00
#
_symmetry.space_group_name_H-M   'P 1'
#
loop_
_entity.id
_entity.type
_entity.pdbx_description
1 polymer ?
#
loop_
_entity_poly.entity_id
_entity_poly.type
_entity_poly.pdbx_seq_one_letter_code
_entity_poly.pdbx_strand_id
1 'polypeptide(L)' 'MTIYTLWKERKGRRHQKPWFTAAQLTCSIDKTMRNRITSLKYGRDHKLKGLRRRWFEVAP' A
#
# COMPACT_ATOMS: atom_id res chain seq x y z
N MET A 1 -0.77 2.37 -6.67
CA MET A 1 -0.81 3.01 -5.34
C MET A 1 0.59 3.12 -4.74
N THR A 2 1.37 2.05 -4.67
CA THR A 2 2.77 2.06 -4.19
C THR A 2 3.69 3.02 -4.96
N ILE A 3 3.65 2.96 -6.30
CA ILE A 3 4.47 3.84 -7.16
C ILE A 3 4.00 5.29 -7.05
N TYR A 4 2.68 5.50 -6.92
CA TYR A 4 2.10 6.84 -6.78
C TYR A 4 2.47 7.50 -5.44
N THR A 5 2.43 6.77 -4.33
CA THR A 5 2.83 7.29 -3.02
C THR A 5 4.33 7.63 -2.99
N LEU A 6 5.18 6.81 -3.60
CA LEU A 6 6.62 7.10 -3.75
C LEU A 6 6.86 8.33 -4.63
N TRP A 7 6.16 8.44 -5.76
CA TRP A 7 6.25 9.61 -6.63
C TRP A 7 5.79 10.88 -5.91
N LYS A 8 4.67 10.81 -5.19
CA LYS A 8 4.11 11.94 -4.41
C LYS A 8 5.08 12.39 -3.32
N GLU A 9 5.70 11.45 -2.61
CA GLU A 9 6.73 11.74 -1.60
C GLU A 9 7.94 12.44 -2.23
N ARG A 10 8.47 11.87 -3.32
CA ARG A 10 9.62 12.44 -4.02
C ARG A 10 9.33 13.85 -4.55
N LYS A 11 8.10 14.08 -5.04
CA LYS A 11 7.63 15.40 -5.46
C LYS A 11 7.48 16.35 -4.28
N GLY A 12 6.96 15.88 -3.14
CA GLY A 12 6.84 16.65 -1.91
C GLY A 12 8.19 17.17 -1.40
N ARG A 13 9.21 16.30 -1.39
CA ARG A 13 10.58 16.68 -1.00
C ARG A 13 11.16 17.78 -1.88
N ARG A 14 10.90 17.74 -3.19
CA ARG A 14 11.31 18.82 -4.13
C ARG A 14 10.67 20.16 -3.82
N HIS A 15 9.49 20.17 -3.21
CA HIS A 15 8.77 21.39 -2.83
C HIS A 15 8.92 21.74 -1.33
N GLN A 16 9.96 21.20 -0.66
CA GLN A 16 10.23 21.44 0.77
C GLN A 16 9.03 21.11 1.69
N LYS A 17 8.16 20.19 1.28
CA LYS A 17 7.09 19.68 2.15
C LYS A 17 7.68 18.76 3.22
N PRO A 18 6.99 18.62 4.38
CA PRO A 18 7.34 17.61 5.37
C PRO A 18 7.51 16.24 4.70
N TRP A 19 8.62 15.59 4.97
CA TRP A 19 8.94 14.27 4.42
C TRP A 19 8.54 13.17 5.39
N PHE A 20 8.12 12.05 4.82
CA PHE A 20 7.90 10.83 5.57
C PHE A 20 9.16 9.97 5.54
N THR A 21 9.45 9.32 6.66
CA THR A 21 10.50 8.30 6.72
C THR A 21 10.11 7.10 5.85
N ALA A 22 11.10 6.29 5.45
CA ALA A 22 10.84 5.06 4.70
C ALA A 22 9.85 4.14 5.45
N ALA A 23 10.00 4.02 6.78
CA ALA A 23 9.10 3.23 7.62
C ALA A 23 7.66 3.78 7.59
N GLN A 24 7.47 5.09 7.68
CA GLN A 24 6.16 5.72 7.61
C GLN A 24 5.50 5.50 6.24
N LEU A 25 6.28 5.61 5.15
CA LEU A 25 5.78 5.30 3.80
C LEU A 25 5.38 3.85 3.65
N THR A 26 6.21 2.92 4.11
CA THR A 26 5.93 1.48 4.04
C THR A 26 4.67 1.15 4.81
N CYS A 27 4.50 1.68 6.03
CA CYS A 27 3.30 1.49 6.84
C CYS A 27 2.05 2.09 6.16
N SER A 28 2.16 3.29 5.59
CA SER A 28 1.05 3.93 4.85
C SER A 28 0.63 3.13 3.61
N ILE A 29 1.61 2.64 2.85
CA ILE A 29 1.41 1.78 1.68
C ILE A 29 0.72 0.49 2.09
N ASP A 30 1.25 -0.18 3.13
CA ASP A 30 0.71 -1.46 3.59
C ASP A 30 -0.75 -1.30 4.05
N LYS A 31 -1.02 -0.31 4.91
CA LYS A 31 -2.38 0.00 5.37
C LYS A 31 -3.33 0.27 4.21
N THR A 32 -2.90 1.07 3.23
CA THR A 32 -3.71 1.40 2.05
C THR A 32 -4.01 0.15 1.21
N MET A 33 -3.01 -0.71 1.00
CA MET A 33 -3.17 -1.95 0.25
C MET A 33 -4.05 -2.95 0.99
N ARG A 34 -3.84 -3.16 2.30
CA ARG A 34 -4.68 -4.01 3.13
C ARG A 34 -6.14 -3.55 3.08
N ASN A 35 -6.41 -2.26 3.26
CA ASN A 35 -7.78 -1.71 3.19
C ASN A 35 -8.44 -1.93 1.83
N ARG A 36 -7.69 -1.74 0.74
CA ARG A 36 -8.21 -1.98 -0.61
C ARG A 36 -8.45 -3.46 -0.88
N ILE A 37 -7.55 -4.32 -0.38
CA ILE A 37 -7.69 -5.76 -0.50
C ILE A 37 -8.95 -6.19 0.27
N THR A 38 -9.09 -5.83 1.54
CA THR A 38 -10.26 -6.19 2.37
C THR A 38 -11.57 -5.65 1.81
N SER A 39 -11.56 -4.49 1.13
CA SER A 39 -12.76 -3.94 0.50
C SER A 39 -13.23 -4.67 -0.77
N LEU A 40 -12.45 -5.61 -1.32
CA LEU A 40 -12.81 -6.34 -2.55
C LEU A 40 -13.96 -7.36 -2.35
N LYS A 41 -14.58 -7.44 -1.17
CA LYS A 41 -15.71 -8.35 -0.85
C LYS A 41 -15.45 -9.78 -1.36
N TYR A 42 -14.40 -10.41 -0.84
CA TYR A 42 -14.02 -11.77 -1.21
C TYR A 42 -15.17 -12.78 -1.00
N GLY A 43 -15.74 -13.28 -2.08
CA GLY A 43 -16.67 -14.43 -2.08
C GLY A 43 -15.96 -15.79 -2.16
N ARG A 44 -16.75 -16.88 -2.20
CA ARG A 44 -16.23 -18.22 -2.57
C ARG A 44 -15.64 -18.13 -3.99
N ASP A 45 -14.42 -18.63 -4.16
CA ASP A 45 -13.66 -18.63 -5.42
C ASP A 45 -13.39 -17.26 -6.06
N HIS A 46 -13.16 -16.26 -5.22
CA HIS A 46 -12.75 -14.93 -5.69
C HIS A 46 -11.42 -14.98 -6.45
N LYS A 47 -11.42 -14.51 -7.72
CA LYS A 47 -10.26 -14.48 -8.64
C LYS A 47 -8.99 -13.86 -8.03
N LEU A 48 -9.15 -12.94 -7.08
CA LEU A 48 -8.05 -12.24 -6.40
C LEU A 48 -7.64 -12.86 -5.05
N LYS A 49 -8.08 -14.09 -4.71
CA LYS A 49 -7.73 -14.75 -3.44
C LYS A 49 -6.20 -14.86 -3.23
N GLY A 50 -5.45 -15.07 -4.30
CA GLY A 50 -3.98 -15.10 -4.28
C GLY A 50 -3.34 -13.75 -3.94
N LEU A 51 -3.98 -12.63 -4.32
CA LEU A 51 -3.50 -11.28 -3.99
C LEU A 51 -3.52 -11.04 -2.49
N ARG A 52 -4.64 -11.38 -1.84
CA ARG A 52 -4.77 -11.31 -0.38
C ARG A 52 -3.71 -12.19 0.28
N ARG A 53 -3.58 -13.44 -0.16
CA ARG A 53 -2.64 -14.39 0.44
C ARG A 53 -1.20 -13.86 0.38
N ARG A 54 -0.72 -13.49 -0.80
CA ARG A 54 0.66 -12.99 -0.97
C ARG A 54 0.94 -11.68 -0.22
N TRP A 55 -0.01 -10.74 -0.21
CA TRP A 55 0.21 -9.45 0.47
C TRP A 55 0.25 -9.59 1.99
N PHE A 56 -0.59 -10.46 2.56
CA PHE A 56 -0.64 -10.70 4.00
C PHE A 56 0.44 -11.67 4.50
N GLU A 57 1.02 -12.51 3.63
CA GLU A 57 2.14 -13.41 3.98
C GLU A 57 3.51 -12.70 3.99
N VAL A 58 3.68 -11.69 3.13
CA VAL A 58 4.99 -11.01 2.93
C VAL A 58 5.13 -9.73 3.77
N ALA A 59 4.02 -9.13 4.19
CA ALA A 59 4.07 -7.91 4.99
C ALA A 59 4.48 -8.22 6.45
N PRO A 60 5.46 -7.48 7.02
CA PRO A 60 5.89 -7.65 8.41
C PRO A 60 4.79 -7.28 9.42
#